data_AF-A0A840WVP9-F1
#
_entry.id   AF-A0A840WVP9-F1
#
_cell.length_a   1.000
_cell.length_b   1.000
_cell.length_c   1.000
_cell.angle_alpha   90.00
_cell.angle_beta   90.00
_cell.angle_gamma   90.00
#
_symmetry.space_group_name_H-M   'P 1'
#
loop_
_entity.id
_entity.type
_entity.pdbx_description
1 polymer ?
#
loop_
_entity_poly.entity_id
_entity_poly.type
_entity_poly.pdbx_seq_one_letter_code
_entity_poly.pdbx_strand_id
1 'polypeptide(L)'
;MTLRSMVISGAVGTALFLVVFTLAIDPQLRQDVMYGGGYRLLVSWGPTVTAGVLAGLLTVYFGRRRELDSRVRQALTTQPVHGQLVWLGLCLAACVVAIAGLYWVLSALGPGADVSTTAPISLVPRVLFLLALPAIAIDRLITILRGEGTGLSEIAVKVTEPWRWLGLAPVLLAIAFTALLLAPFRVGWPPVVIVVVLIAVFLAAAFCEEAFFRTMVQTRLELLWGRWAGIITTSLLFALFYALIQPYLVLIPLPGDTFVQHLGMALLIYTPIGLLCGYLWACYRNLWLNTLLRTGLFFLAYPPIG
;
A
#
# COMPACT_ATOMS: atom_id res chain seq x y z
N MET A 1 -21.75 24.40 -0.09
CA MET A 1 -20.58 23.50 0.07
C MET A 1 -21.10 22.06 -0.05
N THR A 2 -20.71 21.29 -1.07
CA THR A 2 -21.29 19.96 -1.33
C THR A 2 -20.70 18.93 -0.36
N LEU A 3 -21.47 17.90 0.05
CA LEU A 3 -21.03 16.84 0.98
C LEU A 3 -19.64 16.26 0.62
N ARG A 4 -19.35 16.11 -0.68
CA ARG A 4 -18.03 15.65 -1.17
C ARG A 4 -16.88 16.59 -0.81
N SER A 5 -17.09 17.90 -0.88
CA SER A 5 -16.07 18.89 -0.51
C SER A 5 -15.75 18.86 1.00
N MET A 6 -16.76 18.59 1.84
CA MET A 6 -16.56 18.41 3.28
C MET A 6 -15.77 17.14 3.59
N VAL A 7 -16.08 16.01 2.95
CA VAL A 7 -15.36 14.75 3.20
C VAL A 7 -13.90 14.80 2.76
N ILE A 8 -13.61 15.42 1.60
CA ILE A 8 -12.22 15.62 1.15
C ILE A 8 -11.47 16.51 2.14
N SER A 9 -12.07 17.63 2.56
CA SER A 9 -11.45 18.55 3.52
C SER A 9 -11.20 17.87 4.87
N GLY A 10 -12.13 17.02 5.32
CA GLY A 10 -11.97 16.20 6.52
C GLY A 10 -10.82 15.20 6.40
N ALA A 11 -10.72 14.45 5.30
CA ALA A 11 -9.64 13.48 5.11
C ALA A 11 -8.25 14.14 5.05
N VAL A 12 -8.13 15.26 4.33
CA VAL A 12 -6.89 16.06 4.29
C VAL A 12 -6.58 16.64 5.67
N GLY A 13 -7.58 17.20 6.35
CA GLY A 13 -7.44 17.74 7.70
C GLY A 13 -6.95 16.69 8.70
N THR A 14 -7.52 15.49 8.67
CA THR A 14 -7.08 14.37 9.52
C THR A 14 -5.65 13.93 9.19
N ALA A 15 -5.28 13.83 7.92
CA ALA A 15 -3.91 13.49 7.51
C ALA A 15 -2.89 14.50 8.06
N LEU A 16 -3.17 15.79 7.85
CA LEU A 16 -2.31 16.88 8.33
C LEU A 16 -2.26 16.92 9.85
N PHE A 17 -3.41 16.76 10.52
CA PHE A 17 -3.48 16.72 11.97
C PHE A 17 -2.62 15.59 12.54
N LEU A 18 -2.70 14.37 12.00
CA LEU A 18 -1.91 13.24 12.49
C LEU A 18 -0.40 13.47 12.31
N VAL A 19 0.02 14.02 11.17
CA VAL A 19 1.44 14.35 10.92
C VAL A 19 1.92 15.45 11.87
N VAL A 20 1.16 16.54 12.02
CA VAL A 20 1.53 17.65 12.91
C VAL A 20 1.53 17.20 14.36
N PHE A 21 0.54 16.42 14.78
CA PHE A 21 0.41 15.89 16.14
C PHE A 21 1.58 14.98 16.51
N THR A 22 1.97 14.04 15.63
CA THR A 22 3.12 13.17 15.88
C THR A 22 4.44 13.95 15.96
N LEU A 23 4.65 14.93 15.07
CA LEU A 23 5.81 15.84 15.12
C LEU A 23 5.82 16.77 16.35
N ALA A 24 4.64 17.11 16.87
CA ALA A 24 4.49 17.95 18.05
C ALA A 24 4.87 17.18 19.33
N ILE A 25 4.45 15.92 19.43
CA ILE A 25 4.62 15.08 20.62
C ILE A 25 6.02 14.50 20.74
N ASP A 26 6.64 14.11 19.63
CA ASP A 26 7.94 13.41 19.65
C ASP A 26 9.07 14.34 19.17
N PRO A 27 9.90 14.87 20.10
CA PRO A 27 11.02 15.74 19.76
C PRO A 27 12.08 15.00 18.95
N GLN A 28 12.25 13.70 19.15
CA GLN A 28 13.23 12.88 18.44
C GLN A 28 12.78 12.67 17.01
N LEU A 29 11.50 12.37 16.77
CA LEU A 29 10.92 12.34 15.42
C LEU A 29 11.11 13.69 14.71
N ARG A 30 10.89 14.81 15.42
CA ARG A 30 11.12 16.14 14.84
C ARG A 30 12.58 16.36 14.47
N GLN A 31 13.51 15.93 15.31
CA GLN A 31 14.95 16.01 15.01
C GLN A 31 15.33 15.12 13.82
N ASP A 32 14.84 13.88 13.84
CA ASP A 32 15.02 12.90 12.77
C ASP A 32 14.49 13.42 11.44
N VAL A 33 13.40 14.19 11.44
CA VAL A 33 12.79 14.76 10.23
C VAL A 33 13.48 16.06 9.79
N MET A 34 13.69 17.01 10.70
CA MET A 34 14.11 18.38 10.37
C MET A 34 15.61 18.53 10.17
N TYR A 35 16.43 17.79 10.93
CA TYR A 35 17.90 17.97 10.93
C TYR A 35 18.64 16.80 10.27
N GLY A 36 18.11 15.57 10.34
CA GLY A 36 18.70 14.37 9.70
C GLY A 36 17.88 13.78 8.55
N GLY A 37 16.61 14.17 8.40
CA GLY A 37 15.61 13.42 7.64
C GLY A 37 15.19 14.03 6.32
N GLY A 38 15.65 15.24 5.99
CA GLY A 38 15.35 15.89 4.72
C GLY A 38 15.70 14.98 3.53
N TYR A 39 16.79 14.22 3.65
CA TYR A 39 17.15 13.20 2.66
C TYR A 39 16.17 12.02 2.61
N ARG A 40 15.74 11.47 3.75
CA ARG A 40 14.74 10.38 3.80
C ARG A 40 13.40 10.81 3.24
N LEU A 41 12.97 12.04 3.54
CA LEU A 41 11.78 12.65 2.98
C LEU A 41 11.91 12.87 1.48
N LEU A 42 13.07 13.34 1.00
CA LEU A 42 13.32 13.48 -0.43
C LEU A 42 13.24 12.13 -1.16
N VAL A 43 13.79 11.07 -0.55
CA VAL A 43 13.73 9.70 -1.08
C VAL A 43 12.30 9.18 -1.14
N SER A 44 11.44 9.49 -0.17
CA SER A 44 10.04 9.02 -0.18
C SER A 44 9.10 9.89 -1.03
N TRP A 45 9.24 11.21 -0.99
CA TRP A 45 8.35 12.16 -1.66
C TRP A 45 8.78 12.51 -3.09
N GLY A 46 10.07 12.66 -3.35
CA GLY A 46 10.58 13.08 -4.66
C GLY A 46 10.16 12.12 -5.79
N PRO A 47 10.49 10.82 -5.69
CA PRO A 47 10.05 9.82 -6.66
C PRO A 47 8.53 9.70 -6.78
N THR A 48 7.81 9.76 -5.65
CA THR A 48 6.35 9.57 -5.64
C THR A 48 5.60 10.72 -6.31
N VAL A 49 5.99 11.98 -6.03
CA VAL A 49 5.41 13.17 -6.66
C VAL A 49 5.73 13.20 -8.15
N THR A 50 6.99 12.97 -8.52
CA THR A 50 7.42 13.02 -9.93
C THR A 50 6.70 11.97 -10.77
N ALA A 51 6.61 10.73 -10.26
CA ALA A 51 5.85 9.66 -10.90
C ALA A 51 4.34 9.95 -10.94
N GLY A 52 3.78 10.54 -9.89
CA GLY A 52 2.37 10.95 -9.85
C GLY A 52 2.03 11.99 -10.91
N VAL A 53 2.88 13.00 -11.10
CA VAL A 53 2.75 14.01 -12.16
C VAL A 53 2.80 13.36 -13.54
N LEU A 54 3.79 12.50 -13.80
CA LEU A 54 3.89 11.78 -15.08
C LEU A 54 2.67 10.89 -15.33
N ALA A 55 2.20 10.17 -14.31
CA ALA A 55 1.00 9.35 -14.41
C ALA A 55 -0.23 10.20 -14.79
N GLY A 56 -0.36 11.39 -14.20
CA GLY A 56 -1.43 12.33 -14.50
C GLY A 56 -1.37 12.82 -15.93
N LEU A 57 -0.19 13.25 -16.40
CA LEU A 57 0.02 13.71 -17.78
C LEU A 57 -0.34 12.61 -18.79
N LEU A 58 0.23 11.41 -18.65
CA LEU A 58 -0.06 10.29 -19.55
C LEU A 58 -1.55 9.92 -19.57
N THR A 59 -2.22 9.99 -18.43
CA THR A 59 -3.67 9.71 -18.34
C THR A 59 -4.50 10.79 -19.03
N VAL A 60 -4.10 12.05 -18.96
CA VAL A 60 -4.80 13.16 -19.64
C VAL A 60 -4.66 13.06 -21.15
N TYR A 61 -3.46 12.73 -21.66
CA TYR A 61 -3.20 12.69 -23.10
C TYR A 61 -3.68 11.39 -23.77
N PHE A 62 -3.56 10.24 -23.11
CA PHE A 62 -3.79 8.93 -23.74
C PHE A 62 -4.86 8.08 -23.04
N GLY A 63 -5.32 8.49 -21.86
CA GLY A 63 -6.15 7.65 -21.00
C GLY A 63 -7.63 7.69 -21.35
N ARG A 64 -8.28 6.52 -21.40
CA ARG A 64 -9.75 6.39 -21.50
C ARG A 64 -10.39 6.24 -20.13
N ARG A 65 -10.02 7.13 -19.21
CA ARG A 65 -10.34 7.00 -17.79
C ARG A 65 -11.84 6.96 -17.49
N ARG A 66 -12.65 7.76 -18.21
CA ARG A 66 -14.10 7.86 -17.98
C ARG A 66 -14.82 6.54 -18.26
N GLU A 67 -14.42 5.84 -19.32
CA GLU A 67 -14.95 4.51 -19.68
C GLU A 67 -14.52 3.44 -18.68
N LEU A 68 -13.32 3.54 -18.14
CA LEU A 68 -12.85 2.61 -17.11
C LEU A 68 -13.61 2.83 -15.78
N ASP A 69 -13.81 4.08 -15.38
CA ASP A 69 -14.57 4.43 -14.18
C ASP A 69 -16.05 4.04 -14.29
N SER A 70 -16.66 4.12 -15.48
CA SER A 70 -18.05 3.67 -15.68
C SER A 70 -18.18 2.16 -15.53
N ARG A 71 -17.25 1.38 -16.10
CA ARG A 71 -17.21 -0.09 -15.95
C ARG A 71 -17.03 -0.51 -14.49
N VAL A 72 -16.12 0.14 -13.77
CA VAL A 72 -15.90 -0.13 -12.34
C VAL A 72 -17.14 0.21 -11.52
N ARG A 73 -17.80 1.35 -11.80
CA ARG A 73 -19.06 1.70 -11.14
C ARG A 73 -20.14 0.65 -11.40
N GLN A 74 -20.34 0.28 -12.66
CA GLN A 74 -21.34 -0.73 -13.04
C GLN A 74 -21.10 -2.08 -12.35
N ALA A 75 -19.84 -2.49 -12.19
CA ALA A 75 -19.49 -3.71 -11.47
C ALA A 75 -19.81 -3.67 -9.95
N LEU A 76 -19.98 -2.47 -9.38
CA LEU A 76 -20.10 -2.26 -7.93
C LEU A 76 -21.45 -1.66 -7.48
N THR A 77 -22.24 -1.05 -8.38
CA THR A 77 -23.53 -0.41 -8.02
C THR A 77 -24.53 -1.37 -7.40
N THR A 78 -24.39 -2.67 -7.66
CA THR A 78 -25.30 -3.71 -7.18
C THR A 78 -24.87 -4.34 -5.87
N GLN A 79 -23.73 -3.91 -5.30
CA GLN A 79 -23.14 -4.54 -4.12
C GLN A 79 -23.42 -3.74 -2.83
N PRO A 80 -23.61 -4.40 -1.68
CA PRO A 80 -23.73 -3.73 -0.38
C PRO A 80 -22.38 -3.22 0.12
N VAL A 81 -21.93 -2.08 -0.44
CA VAL A 81 -20.57 -1.53 -0.26
C VAL A 81 -20.21 -1.30 1.22
N HIS A 82 -21.17 -0.82 2.04
CA HIS A 82 -20.93 -0.57 3.46
C HIS A 82 -20.60 -1.84 4.25
N GLY A 83 -21.39 -2.91 4.07
CA GLY A 83 -21.15 -4.19 4.76
C GLY A 83 -19.82 -4.82 4.33
N GLN A 84 -19.47 -4.70 3.05
CA GLN A 84 -18.17 -5.16 2.54
C GLN A 84 -17.00 -4.38 3.17
N LEU A 85 -17.12 -3.05 3.35
CA LEU A 85 -16.08 -2.26 4.01
C LEU A 85 -15.91 -2.60 5.49
N VAL A 86 -17.01 -2.88 6.22
CA VAL A 86 -16.93 -3.35 7.61
C VAL A 86 -16.17 -4.68 7.66
N TRP A 87 -16.52 -5.63 6.79
CA TRP A 87 -15.83 -6.91 6.71
C TRP A 87 -14.34 -6.76 6.36
N LEU A 88 -14.01 -5.92 5.38
CA LEU A 88 -12.62 -5.61 5.05
C LEU A 88 -11.87 -5.01 6.26
N GLY A 89 -12.51 -4.11 7.02
CA GLY A 89 -11.96 -3.58 8.27
C GLY A 89 -11.67 -4.67 9.30
N LEU A 90 -12.59 -5.62 9.49
CA LEU A 90 -12.39 -6.77 10.38
C LEU A 90 -11.22 -7.66 9.92
N CYS A 91 -11.13 -7.94 8.62
CA CYS A 91 -10.01 -8.69 8.05
C CYS A 91 -8.67 -7.98 8.26
N LEU A 92 -8.62 -6.66 8.09
CA LEU A 92 -7.40 -5.88 8.33
C LEU A 92 -6.96 -5.97 9.80
N ALA A 93 -7.90 -5.79 10.74
CA ALA A 93 -7.63 -5.92 12.17
C ALA A 93 -7.15 -7.33 12.54
N ALA A 94 -7.83 -8.37 12.01
CA ALA A 94 -7.44 -9.76 12.21
C ALA A 94 -6.05 -10.06 11.64
N CYS A 95 -5.67 -9.45 10.51
CA CYS A 95 -4.33 -9.57 9.94
C CYS A 95 -3.26 -9.04 10.92
N VAL A 96 -3.47 -7.85 11.49
CA VAL A 96 -2.54 -7.25 12.46
C VAL A 96 -2.41 -8.14 13.70
N VAL A 97 -3.54 -8.59 14.27
CA VAL A 97 -3.55 -9.48 15.43
C VAL A 97 -2.85 -10.81 15.13
N ALA A 98 -3.08 -11.39 13.96
CA ALA A 98 -2.45 -12.63 13.54
C ALA A 98 -0.92 -12.46 13.37
N ILE A 99 -0.45 -11.35 12.79
CA ILE A 99 0.99 -11.06 12.69
C ILE A 99 1.61 -10.92 14.09
N ALA A 100 0.98 -10.16 14.98
CA ALA A 100 1.46 -9.94 16.34
C ALA A 100 1.49 -11.26 17.15
N GLY A 101 0.42 -12.05 17.08
CA GLY A 101 0.32 -13.34 17.78
C GLY A 101 1.34 -14.36 17.28
N LEU A 102 1.57 -14.40 15.96
CA LEU A 102 2.53 -15.30 15.33
C LEU A 102 3.97 -14.91 15.68
N TYR A 103 4.27 -13.61 15.71
CA TYR A 103 5.54 -13.11 16.22
C TYR A 103 5.76 -13.51 17.68
N TRP A 104 4.74 -13.34 18.54
CA TRP A 104 4.81 -13.72 19.95
C TRP A 104 5.08 -15.22 20.14
N VAL A 105 4.34 -16.08 19.43
CA VAL A 105 4.55 -17.54 19.47
C VAL A 105 5.97 -17.92 19.05
N LEU A 106 6.47 -17.34 17.96
CA LEU A 106 7.83 -17.62 17.49
C LEU A 106 8.89 -17.15 18.48
N SER A 107 8.70 -15.97 19.08
CA SER A 107 9.62 -15.45 20.10
C SER A 107 9.68 -16.34 21.35
N ALA A 108 8.59 -17.04 21.67
CA ALA A 108 8.53 -17.99 22.79
C ALA A 108 9.20 -19.35 22.48
N LEU A 109 9.31 -19.74 21.21
CA LEU A 109 9.92 -21.02 20.79
C LEU A 109 11.46 -21.01 20.83
N GLY A 110 12.07 -19.86 21.11
CA GLY A 110 13.48 -19.73 21.43
C GLY A 110 14.23 -18.71 20.56
N PRO A 111 15.39 -18.23 21.03
CA PRO A 111 16.18 -17.16 20.40
C PRO A 111 16.82 -17.52 19.04
N GLY A 112 16.58 -18.74 18.52
CA GLY A 112 17.08 -19.20 17.21
C GLY A 112 16.06 -19.11 16.07
N ALA A 113 14.90 -18.49 16.30
CA ALA A 113 13.97 -18.14 15.21
C ALA A 113 14.54 -16.95 14.42
N ASP A 114 15.54 -17.22 13.60
CA ASP A 114 16.25 -16.24 12.79
C ASP A 114 15.32 -15.40 11.89
N VAL A 115 15.86 -14.28 11.40
CA VAL A 115 15.27 -13.41 10.38
C VAL A 115 14.75 -14.19 9.16
N SER A 116 15.37 -15.34 8.86
CA SER A 116 15.02 -16.23 7.76
C SER A 116 13.68 -16.97 7.96
N THR A 117 13.29 -17.29 9.21
CA THR A 117 12.03 -17.97 9.53
C THR A 117 10.88 -16.97 9.71
N THR A 118 11.12 -15.80 10.28
CA THR A 118 10.07 -14.81 10.60
C THR A 118 9.52 -14.08 9.37
N ALA A 119 10.36 -13.81 8.37
CA ALA A 119 9.99 -13.08 7.16
C ALA A 119 8.90 -13.76 6.30
N PRO A 120 9.03 -15.04 5.90
CA PRO A 120 8.00 -15.76 5.16
C PRO A 120 6.71 -15.97 5.98
N ILE A 121 6.82 -16.01 7.29
CA ILE A 121 5.68 -16.32 8.16
C ILE A 121 4.68 -15.17 8.22
N SER A 122 5.13 -13.91 8.15
CA SER A 122 4.25 -12.74 8.04
C SER A 122 3.40 -12.72 6.75
N LEU A 123 3.80 -13.50 5.74
CA LEU A 123 3.08 -13.64 4.47
C LEU A 123 1.81 -14.46 4.62
N VAL A 124 1.78 -15.42 5.56
CA VAL A 124 0.61 -16.28 5.81
C VAL A 124 -0.60 -15.45 6.25
N PRO A 125 -0.51 -14.58 7.29
CA PRO A 125 -1.60 -13.66 7.62
C PRO A 125 -1.99 -12.73 6.47
N ARG A 126 -1.05 -12.27 5.65
CA ARG A 126 -1.37 -11.40 4.50
C ARG A 126 -2.16 -12.14 3.43
N VAL A 127 -1.74 -13.34 3.06
CA VAL A 127 -2.47 -14.17 2.09
C VAL A 127 -3.86 -14.51 2.63
N LEU A 128 -3.98 -14.92 3.89
CA LEU A 128 -5.26 -15.31 4.47
C LEU A 128 -6.20 -14.12 4.66
N PHE A 129 -5.76 -13.07 5.35
CA PHE A 129 -6.62 -11.98 5.79
C PHE A 129 -6.68 -10.79 4.82
N LEU A 130 -5.69 -10.60 3.95
CA LEU A 130 -5.73 -9.52 2.95
C LEU A 130 -6.21 -10.00 1.58
N LEU A 131 -6.06 -11.29 1.27
CA LEU A 131 -6.46 -11.82 -0.05
C LEU A 131 -7.60 -12.84 0.05
N ALA A 132 -7.38 -13.99 0.68
CA ALA A 132 -8.28 -15.13 0.59
C ALA A 132 -9.64 -14.88 1.27
N LEU A 133 -9.65 -14.51 2.55
CA LEU A 133 -10.89 -14.28 3.29
C LEU A 133 -11.70 -13.10 2.76
N PRO A 134 -11.09 -11.94 2.44
CA PRO A 134 -11.79 -10.85 1.76
C PRO A 134 -12.37 -11.26 0.41
N ALA A 135 -11.60 -11.96 -0.43
CA ALA A 135 -12.06 -12.40 -1.74
C ALA A 135 -13.25 -13.37 -1.62
N ILE A 136 -13.16 -14.37 -0.74
CA ILE A 136 -14.24 -15.33 -0.50
C ILE A 136 -15.48 -14.63 0.04
N ALA A 137 -15.33 -13.70 0.99
CA ALA A 137 -16.47 -13.02 1.58
C ALA A 137 -17.17 -12.08 0.58
N ILE A 138 -16.40 -11.36 -0.24
CA ILE A 138 -16.95 -10.53 -1.31
C ILE A 138 -17.63 -11.41 -2.36
N ASP A 139 -16.99 -12.49 -2.79
CA ASP A 139 -17.49 -13.37 -3.84
C ASP A 139 -18.74 -14.12 -3.37
N ARG A 140 -18.73 -14.79 -2.20
CA ARG A 140 -19.90 -15.49 -1.65
C ARG A 140 -21.09 -14.55 -1.43
N LEU A 141 -20.87 -13.32 -0.97
CA LEU A 141 -21.94 -12.35 -0.84
C LEU A 141 -22.58 -12.02 -2.20
N ILE A 142 -21.80 -12.07 -3.27
CA ILE A 142 -22.26 -11.81 -4.64
C ILE A 142 -22.91 -13.06 -5.25
N THR A 143 -22.32 -14.25 -5.06
CA THR A 143 -22.88 -15.50 -5.58
C THR A 143 -24.21 -15.84 -4.93
N ILE A 144 -24.34 -15.67 -3.61
CA ILE A 144 -25.58 -15.94 -2.87
C ILE A 144 -26.69 -14.97 -3.29
N LEU A 145 -26.35 -13.71 -3.58
CA LEU A 145 -27.34 -12.72 -3.99
C LEU A 145 -27.70 -12.81 -5.48
N ARG A 146 -26.81 -13.29 -6.36
CA ARG A 146 -26.99 -13.13 -7.82
C ARG A 146 -26.47 -14.24 -8.74
N GLY A 147 -25.68 -15.22 -8.28
CA GLY A 147 -25.18 -16.32 -9.13
C GLY A 147 -24.16 -15.95 -10.21
N GLU A 148 -23.65 -14.70 -10.25
CA GLU A 148 -22.64 -14.23 -11.21
C GLU A 148 -21.33 -13.84 -10.47
N GLY A 149 -20.17 -14.01 -11.13
CA GLY A 149 -18.85 -13.67 -10.57
C GLY A 149 -18.52 -12.18 -10.56
N THR A 150 -17.48 -11.78 -9.82
CA THR A 150 -17.12 -10.35 -9.66
C THR A 150 -16.41 -9.79 -10.90
N GLY A 151 -17.10 -8.95 -11.70
CA GLY A 151 -16.51 -8.26 -12.85
C GLY A 151 -15.31 -7.35 -12.49
N LEU A 152 -15.17 -6.95 -11.22
CA LEU A 152 -14.04 -6.12 -10.77
C LEU A 152 -12.69 -6.85 -10.81
N SER A 153 -12.66 -8.16 -10.48
CA SER A 153 -11.42 -8.95 -10.53
C SER A 153 -10.88 -9.05 -11.95
N GLU A 154 -11.77 -9.24 -12.92
CA GLU A 154 -11.43 -9.26 -14.33
C GLU A 154 -10.86 -7.93 -14.81
N ILE A 155 -11.49 -6.81 -14.44
CA ILE A 155 -10.96 -5.47 -14.75
C ILE A 155 -9.57 -5.27 -14.14
N ALA A 156 -9.37 -5.68 -12.88
CA ALA A 156 -8.15 -5.43 -12.11
C ALA A 156 -6.94 -6.24 -12.58
N VAL A 157 -7.15 -7.54 -12.86
CA VAL A 157 -6.08 -8.52 -13.10
C VAL A 157 -5.87 -8.77 -14.60
N LYS A 158 -6.94 -8.90 -15.40
CA LYS A 158 -6.83 -9.15 -16.84
C LYS A 158 -6.74 -7.83 -17.60
N VAL A 159 -5.52 -7.28 -17.65
CA VAL A 159 -5.25 -5.99 -18.31
C VAL A 159 -4.90 -6.19 -19.77
N THR A 160 -5.92 -6.23 -20.63
CA THR A 160 -5.77 -6.40 -22.09
C THR A 160 -5.53 -5.09 -22.84
N GLU A 161 -5.93 -3.96 -22.27
CA GLU A 161 -5.87 -2.67 -22.97
C GLU A 161 -4.46 -2.05 -22.86
N PRO A 162 -3.78 -1.75 -23.98
CA PRO A 162 -2.38 -1.32 -23.98
C PRO A 162 -2.17 0.04 -23.29
N TRP A 163 -3.14 0.95 -23.38
CA TRP A 163 -3.04 2.26 -22.73
C TRP A 163 -2.95 2.16 -21.19
N ARG A 164 -3.48 1.08 -20.60
CA ARG A 164 -3.41 0.84 -19.15
C ARG A 164 -1.99 0.47 -18.70
N TRP A 165 -1.14 0.04 -19.63
CA TRP A 165 0.28 -0.24 -19.40
C TRP A 165 1.18 0.99 -19.55
N LEU A 166 0.65 2.13 -20.02
CA LEU A 166 1.39 3.40 -19.99
C LEU A 166 1.79 3.80 -18.57
N GLY A 167 1.04 3.34 -17.56
CA GLY A 167 1.41 3.50 -16.16
C GLY A 167 2.69 2.75 -15.75
N LEU A 168 3.28 1.91 -16.60
CA LEU A 168 4.61 1.34 -16.36
C LEU A 168 5.69 2.44 -16.37
N ALA A 169 5.55 3.47 -17.20
CA ALA A 169 6.51 4.58 -17.26
C ALA A 169 6.68 5.32 -15.91
N PRO A 170 5.61 5.79 -15.23
CA PRO A 170 5.75 6.38 -13.90
C PRO A 170 6.23 5.38 -12.83
N VAL A 171 5.89 4.08 -12.95
CA VAL A 171 6.42 3.05 -12.03
C VAL A 171 7.94 2.92 -12.18
N LEU A 172 8.44 2.77 -13.41
CA LEU A 172 9.87 2.67 -13.67
C LEU A 172 10.60 3.95 -13.27
N LEU A 173 10.00 5.12 -13.51
CA LEU A 173 10.55 6.40 -13.07
C LEU A 173 10.68 6.46 -11.54
N ALA A 174 9.64 6.06 -10.79
CA ALA A 174 9.69 6.04 -9.33
C ALA A 174 10.78 5.09 -8.80
N ILE A 175 10.89 3.89 -9.38
CA ILE A 175 11.90 2.90 -9.00
C ILE A 175 13.30 3.41 -9.34
N ALA A 176 13.52 3.89 -10.58
CA ALA A 176 14.82 4.39 -11.02
C ALA A 176 15.26 5.62 -10.22
N PHE A 177 14.35 6.55 -9.95
CA PHE A 177 14.66 7.74 -9.15
C PHE A 177 14.97 7.36 -7.69
N THR A 178 14.18 6.48 -7.08
CA THR A 178 14.50 5.96 -5.73
C THR A 178 15.86 5.25 -5.73
N ALA A 179 16.15 4.43 -6.74
CA ALA A 179 17.42 3.71 -6.86
C ALA A 179 18.61 4.66 -7.00
N LEU A 180 18.48 5.72 -7.81
CA LEU A 180 19.51 6.75 -7.99
C LEU A 180 19.80 7.49 -6.68
N LEU A 181 18.75 7.84 -5.93
CA LEU A 181 18.95 8.46 -4.62
C LEU A 181 19.65 7.46 -3.68
N LEU A 182 19.17 6.23 -3.56
CA LEU A 182 19.75 5.25 -2.64
C LEU A 182 21.13 4.69 -3.07
N ALA A 183 21.57 4.92 -4.31
CA ALA A 183 22.80 4.35 -4.86
C ALA A 183 24.07 4.60 -4.00
N PRO A 184 24.31 5.80 -3.42
CA PRO A 184 25.50 6.05 -2.59
C PRO A 184 25.55 5.21 -1.30
N PHE A 185 24.40 4.67 -0.87
CA PHE A 185 24.27 3.92 0.40
C PHE A 185 24.22 2.41 0.20
N ARG A 186 24.30 1.92 -1.06
CA ARG A 186 24.29 0.50 -1.37
C ARG A 186 25.70 -0.03 -1.55
N VAL A 187 26.12 -0.89 -0.63
CA VAL A 187 27.40 -1.61 -0.69
C VAL A 187 27.11 -3.12 -0.72
N GLY A 188 27.57 -3.80 -1.77
CA GLY A 188 27.39 -5.25 -1.91
C GLY A 188 26.00 -5.66 -2.41
N TRP A 189 25.95 -6.74 -3.19
CA TRP A 189 24.71 -7.37 -3.63
C TRP A 189 24.58 -8.74 -2.97
N PRO A 190 23.38 -9.10 -2.47
CA PRO A 190 23.13 -10.46 -1.99
C PRO A 190 23.43 -11.50 -3.07
N PRO A 191 23.76 -12.74 -2.70
CA PRO A 191 23.77 -13.87 -3.62
C PRO A 191 22.48 -13.94 -4.44
N VAL A 192 22.59 -14.30 -5.73
CA VAL A 192 21.45 -14.33 -6.67
C VAL A 192 20.27 -15.15 -6.13
N VAL A 193 20.54 -16.25 -5.43
CA VAL A 193 19.50 -17.09 -4.81
C VAL A 193 18.69 -16.30 -3.78
N ILE A 194 19.33 -15.50 -2.93
CA ILE A 194 18.65 -14.65 -1.95
C ILE A 194 17.83 -13.57 -2.65
N VAL A 195 18.36 -12.97 -3.71
CA VAL A 195 17.63 -11.98 -4.52
C VAL A 195 16.33 -12.56 -5.08
N VAL A 196 16.37 -13.76 -5.66
CA VAL A 196 15.17 -14.41 -6.20
C VAL A 196 14.14 -14.68 -5.11
N VAL A 197 14.57 -15.20 -3.95
CA VAL A 197 13.67 -15.47 -2.82
C VAL A 197 13.04 -14.18 -2.29
N LEU A 198 13.83 -13.12 -2.10
CA LEU A 198 13.33 -11.82 -1.64
C LEU A 198 12.33 -11.23 -2.62
N ILE A 199 12.61 -11.27 -3.92
CA ILE A 199 11.67 -10.79 -4.95
C ILE A 199 10.37 -11.59 -4.87
N ALA A 200 10.41 -12.92 -4.74
CA ALA A 200 9.21 -13.74 -4.64
C ALA A 200 8.37 -13.39 -3.40
N VAL A 201 9.01 -13.24 -2.23
CA VAL A 201 8.34 -12.86 -0.98
C VAL A 201 7.74 -11.46 -1.07
N PHE A 202 8.50 -10.48 -1.55
CA PHE A 202 8.02 -9.12 -1.74
C PHE A 202 6.92 -9.00 -2.80
N LEU A 203 7.00 -9.80 -3.86
CA LEU A 203 5.96 -9.86 -4.89
C LEU A 203 4.65 -10.37 -4.31
N ALA A 204 4.68 -11.49 -3.60
CA ALA A 204 3.49 -12.07 -2.99
C ALA A 204 2.90 -11.14 -1.90
N ALA A 205 3.75 -10.53 -1.06
CA ALA A 205 3.31 -9.56 -0.06
C ALA A 205 2.69 -8.31 -0.70
N ALA A 206 3.37 -7.71 -1.70
CA ALA A 206 2.88 -6.55 -2.42
C ALA A 206 1.57 -6.84 -3.16
N PHE A 207 1.46 -8.02 -3.77
CA PHE A 207 0.24 -8.43 -4.46
C PHE A 207 -0.95 -8.52 -3.50
N CYS A 208 -0.79 -9.17 -2.35
CA CYS A 208 -1.85 -9.29 -1.34
C CYS A 208 -2.28 -7.91 -0.83
N GLU A 209 -1.31 -7.05 -0.49
CA GLU A 209 -1.57 -5.70 -0.01
C GLU A 209 -2.27 -4.83 -1.05
N GLU A 210 -1.75 -4.76 -2.27
CA GLU A 210 -2.32 -3.89 -3.30
C GLU A 210 -3.68 -4.41 -3.78
N ALA A 211 -3.90 -5.73 -3.81
CA ALA A 211 -5.22 -6.29 -4.06
C ALA A 211 -6.23 -5.87 -2.98
N PHE A 212 -5.84 -5.96 -1.71
CA PHE A 212 -6.68 -5.56 -0.59
C PHE A 212 -6.94 -4.05 -0.57
N PHE A 213 -5.88 -3.25 -0.48
CA PHE A 213 -5.99 -1.81 -0.29
C PHE A 213 -6.53 -1.11 -1.54
N ARG A 214 -6.06 -1.44 -2.75
CA ARG A 214 -6.51 -0.76 -3.98
C ARG A 214 -7.79 -1.37 -4.53
N THR A 215 -7.75 -2.65 -4.85
CA THR A 215 -8.87 -3.28 -5.55
C THR A 215 -10.09 -3.35 -4.63
N MET A 216 -9.92 -3.77 -3.37
CA MET A 216 -11.05 -4.00 -2.48
C MET A 216 -11.47 -2.74 -1.70
N VAL A 217 -10.57 -2.13 -0.92
CA VAL A 217 -10.91 -1.01 -0.02
C VAL A 217 -11.06 0.30 -0.79
N GLN A 218 -10.05 0.73 -1.53
CA GLN A 218 -10.03 2.04 -2.17
C GLN A 218 -11.17 2.19 -3.17
N THR A 219 -11.37 1.22 -4.06
CA THR A 219 -12.44 1.29 -5.07
C THR A 219 -13.83 1.49 -4.45
N ARG A 220 -14.08 0.89 -3.28
CA ARG A 220 -15.33 1.05 -2.53
C ARG A 220 -15.45 2.42 -1.87
N LEU A 221 -14.37 2.89 -1.25
CA LEU A 221 -14.33 4.25 -0.67
C LEU A 221 -14.47 5.34 -1.75
N GLU A 222 -13.91 5.12 -2.94
CA GLU A 222 -14.07 6.03 -4.08
C GLU A 222 -15.53 6.15 -4.53
N LEU A 223 -16.33 5.08 -4.40
CA LEU A 223 -17.76 5.12 -4.71
C LEU A 223 -18.56 5.88 -3.67
N LEU A 224 -18.27 5.66 -2.38
CA LEU A 224 -19.02 6.28 -1.29
C LEU A 224 -18.68 7.76 -1.12
N TRP A 225 -17.38 8.09 -1.12
CA TRP A 225 -16.88 9.40 -0.71
C TRP A 225 -16.26 10.20 -1.86
N GLY A 226 -16.13 9.59 -3.03
CA GLY A 226 -15.47 10.17 -4.18
C GLY A 226 -13.98 9.83 -4.22
N ARG A 227 -13.39 10.11 -5.37
CA ARG A 227 -12.07 9.59 -5.75
C ARG A 227 -10.95 9.98 -4.78
N TRP A 228 -10.80 11.28 -4.51
CA TRP A 228 -9.70 11.78 -3.68
C TRP A 228 -9.85 11.39 -2.22
N ALA A 229 -11.07 11.43 -1.67
CA ALA A 229 -11.34 10.94 -0.33
C ALA A 229 -10.99 9.45 -0.20
N GLY A 230 -11.38 8.62 -1.18
CA GLY A 230 -11.01 7.20 -1.20
C GLY A 230 -9.49 6.98 -1.22
N ILE A 231 -8.77 7.67 -2.11
CA ILE A 231 -7.30 7.58 -2.20
C ILE A 231 -6.64 7.99 -0.87
N ILE A 232 -7.02 9.13 -0.29
CA ILE A 232 -6.41 9.65 0.93
C ILE A 232 -6.69 8.70 2.10
N THR A 233 -7.95 8.31 2.31
CA THR A 233 -8.31 7.41 3.41
C THR A 233 -7.60 6.07 3.28
N THR A 234 -7.56 5.45 2.10
CA THR A 234 -6.83 4.18 1.93
C THR A 234 -5.34 4.36 2.18
N SER A 235 -4.74 5.48 1.77
CA SER A 235 -3.31 5.75 2.02
C SER A 235 -3.02 5.92 3.51
N LEU A 236 -3.91 6.56 4.26
CA LEU A 236 -3.81 6.67 5.72
C LEU A 236 -4.00 5.32 6.41
N LEU A 237 -4.99 4.53 6.00
CA LEU A 237 -5.19 3.17 6.51
C LEU A 237 -3.98 2.28 6.24
N PHE A 238 -3.35 2.45 5.08
CA PHE A 238 -2.13 1.75 4.71
C PHE A 238 -0.94 2.14 5.60
N ALA A 239 -0.73 3.44 5.83
CA ALA A 239 0.29 3.93 6.74
C ALA A 239 0.05 3.45 8.19
N LEU A 240 -1.21 3.48 8.65
CA LEU A 240 -1.59 2.98 9.97
C LEU A 240 -1.35 1.47 10.10
N PHE A 241 -1.69 0.68 9.09
CA PHE A 241 -1.39 -0.75 9.06
C PHE A 241 0.10 -0.98 9.27
N TYR A 242 0.95 -0.27 8.51
CA TYR A 242 2.39 -0.36 8.66
C TYR A 242 2.90 0.08 10.03
N ALA A 243 2.36 1.17 10.60
CA ALA A 243 2.69 1.59 11.96
C ALA A 243 2.40 0.50 13.01
N LEU A 244 1.29 -0.20 12.88
CA LEU A 244 0.88 -1.25 13.81
C LEU A 244 1.70 -2.53 13.67
N ILE A 245 2.12 -2.89 12.45
CA ILE A 245 2.92 -4.10 12.24
C ILE A 245 4.42 -3.86 12.37
N GLN A 246 4.85 -2.60 12.46
CA GLN A 246 6.26 -2.22 12.44
C GLN A 246 7.12 -2.93 13.51
N PRO A 247 6.65 -3.10 14.76
CA PRO A 247 7.40 -3.85 15.78
C PRO A 247 7.66 -5.32 15.43
N TYR A 248 6.88 -5.87 14.50
CA TYR A 248 6.94 -7.28 14.09
C TYR A 248 7.59 -7.46 12.71
N LEU A 249 7.97 -6.36 12.03
CA LEU A 249 8.58 -6.39 10.71
C LEU A 249 10.10 -6.53 10.80
N VAL A 250 10.60 -7.66 10.32
CA VAL A 250 12.04 -7.96 10.38
C VAL A 250 12.80 -7.54 9.11
N LEU A 251 12.16 -7.60 7.94
CA LEU A 251 12.85 -7.33 6.65
C LEU A 251 13.09 -5.85 6.38
N ILE A 252 12.19 -4.97 6.83
CA ILE A 252 12.23 -3.54 6.54
C ILE A 252 11.81 -2.78 7.82
N PRO A 253 12.66 -2.80 8.86
CA PRO A 253 12.38 -2.08 10.10
C PRO A 253 12.48 -0.57 9.84
N LEU A 254 11.48 0.18 10.28
CA LEU A 254 11.58 1.63 10.45
C LEU A 254 12.36 1.94 11.73
N PRO A 255 13.13 3.03 11.76
CA PRO A 255 13.81 3.46 12.98
C PRO A 255 12.79 3.89 14.04
N GLY A 256 13.12 3.60 15.30
CA GLY A 256 12.39 4.06 16.47
C GLY A 256 11.98 2.93 17.40
N ASP A 257 11.76 3.27 18.66
CA ASP A 257 11.42 2.30 19.72
C ASP A 257 9.98 2.49 20.24
N THR A 258 9.36 3.64 19.94
CA THR A 258 8.03 3.97 20.41
C THR A 258 6.98 3.87 19.30
N PHE A 259 5.74 3.54 19.68
CA PHE A 259 4.62 3.51 18.74
C PHE A 259 4.37 4.87 18.07
N VAL A 260 4.57 5.98 18.79
CA VAL A 260 4.38 7.33 18.25
C VAL A 260 5.39 7.61 17.14
N GLN A 261 6.65 7.21 17.34
CA GLN A 261 7.70 7.35 16.33
C GLN A 261 7.42 6.46 15.12
N HIS A 262 7.01 5.19 15.34
CA HIS A 262 6.61 4.29 14.25
C HIS A 262 5.44 4.85 13.45
N LEU A 263 4.43 5.40 14.11
CA LEU A 263 3.28 6.03 13.46
C LEU A 263 3.69 7.26 12.65
N GLY A 264 4.49 8.16 13.23
CA GLY A 264 4.98 9.35 12.53
C GLY A 264 5.81 9.00 11.30
N MET A 265 6.77 8.08 11.44
CA MET A 265 7.59 7.60 10.32
C MET A 265 6.76 6.87 9.26
N ALA A 266 5.82 6.03 9.67
CA ALA A 266 4.94 5.33 8.75
C ALA A 266 4.05 6.31 7.97
N LEU A 267 3.53 7.35 8.62
CA LEU A 267 2.77 8.42 7.94
C LEU A 267 3.66 9.16 6.94
N LEU A 268 4.89 9.51 7.29
CA LEU A 268 5.78 10.26 6.40
C LEU A 268 6.29 9.45 5.20
N ILE A 269 6.43 8.13 5.34
CA ILE A 269 7.00 7.26 4.30
C ILE A 269 5.92 6.53 3.50
N TYR A 270 4.97 5.87 4.18
CA TYR A 270 3.98 5.02 3.51
C TYR A 270 2.78 5.81 2.99
N THR A 271 2.47 7.00 3.54
CA THR A 271 1.41 7.84 2.97
C THR A 271 1.71 8.30 1.54
N PRO A 272 2.88 8.92 1.21
CA PRO A 272 3.15 9.33 -0.17
C PRO A 272 3.22 8.15 -1.14
N ILE A 273 3.78 7.01 -0.71
CA ILE A 273 3.75 5.76 -1.50
C ILE A 273 2.30 5.31 -1.70
N GLY A 274 1.49 5.31 -0.65
CA GLY A 274 0.08 4.96 -0.70
C GLY A 274 -0.74 5.87 -1.62
N LEU A 275 -0.44 7.17 -1.62
CA LEU A 275 -1.05 8.17 -2.51
C LEU A 275 -0.68 7.91 -3.96
N LEU A 276 0.60 7.62 -4.26
CA LEU A 276 1.03 7.26 -5.60
C LEU A 276 0.34 5.97 -6.08
N CYS A 277 0.36 4.89 -5.28
CA CYS A 277 -0.31 3.65 -5.63
C CYS A 277 -1.83 3.87 -5.83
N GLY A 278 -2.45 4.64 -4.93
CA GLY A 278 -3.86 4.97 -5.05
C GLY A 278 -4.18 5.79 -6.29
N TYR A 279 -3.31 6.72 -6.66
CA TYR A 279 -3.45 7.52 -7.87
C TYR A 279 -3.23 6.70 -9.15
N LEU A 280 -2.21 5.83 -9.19
CA LEU A 280 -1.96 4.89 -10.29
C LEU A 280 -3.15 3.94 -10.47
N TRP A 281 -3.68 3.39 -9.37
CA TRP A 281 -4.91 2.60 -9.40
C TRP A 281 -6.08 3.39 -9.99
N ALA A 282 -6.31 4.61 -9.52
CA ALA A 282 -7.41 5.44 -10.00
C ALA A 282 -7.25 5.88 -11.47
N CYS A 283 -6.05 5.82 -12.06
CA CYS A 283 -5.79 6.18 -13.45
C CYS A 283 -5.86 4.99 -14.41
N TYR A 284 -5.29 3.85 -14.01
CA TYR A 284 -5.09 2.70 -14.90
C TYR A 284 -5.87 1.43 -14.48
N ARG A 285 -6.42 1.39 -13.25
CA ARG A 285 -7.02 0.21 -12.58
C ARG A 285 -6.20 -1.08 -12.74
N ASN A 286 -4.89 -0.97 -12.90
CA ASN A 286 -4.00 -2.09 -13.19
C ASN A 286 -3.31 -2.51 -11.90
N LEU A 287 -3.65 -3.69 -11.39
CA LEU A 287 -3.08 -4.20 -10.15
C LEU A 287 -1.57 -4.43 -10.29
N TRP A 288 -1.11 -4.93 -11.45
CA TRP A 288 0.29 -5.25 -11.71
C TRP A 288 1.21 -4.04 -11.59
N LEU A 289 0.76 -2.84 -11.98
CA LEU A 289 1.58 -1.63 -11.83
C LEU A 289 1.88 -1.31 -10.37
N ASN A 290 0.87 -1.42 -9.50
CA ASN A 290 1.04 -1.16 -8.06
C ASN A 290 1.89 -2.25 -7.41
N THR A 291 1.66 -3.50 -7.77
CA THR A 291 2.47 -4.63 -7.31
C THR A 291 3.94 -4.45 -7.70
N LEU A 292 4.24 -4.16 -8.97
CA LEU A 292 5.60 -3.94 -9.46
C LEU A 292 6.28 -2.76 -8.76
N LEU A 293 5.57 -1.64 -8.60
CA LEU A 293 6.07 -0.48 -7.86
C LEU A 293 6.47 -0.87 -6.44
N ARG A 294 5.57 -1.54 -5.71
CA ARG A 294 5.80 -1.93 -4.31
C ARG A 294 6.91 -2.96 -4.18
N THR A 295 6.94 -3.98 -5.02
CA THR A 295 8.03 -4.97 -5.04
C THR A 295 9.38 -4.31 -5.31
N GLY A 296 9.44 -3.40 -6.28
CA GLY A 296 10.65 -2.63 -6.58
C GLY A 296 11.10 -1.76 -5.40
N LEU A 297 10.18 -1.03 -4.77
CA LEU A 297 10.50 -0.19 -3.61
C LEU A 297 10.92 -1.03 -2.39
N PHE A 298 10.30 -2.18 -2.13
CA PHE A 298 10.74 -3.09 -1.07
C PHE A 298 12.14 -3.64 -1.32
N PHE A 299 12.42 -4.05 -2.56
CA PHE A 299 13.73 -4.52 -2.94
C PHE A 299 14.79 -3.42 -2.80
N LEU A 300 14.43 -2.16 -3.10
CA LEU A 300 15.30 -1.00 -2.92
C LEU A 300 15.47 -0.59 -1.44
N ALA A 301 14.48 -0.84 -0.59
CA ALA A 301 14.54 -0.55 0.83
C ALA A 301 15.22 -1.65 1.67
N TYR A 302 15.33 -2.87 1.13
CA TYR A 302 16.01 -3.98 1.81
C TYR A 302 17.49 -3.61 2.08
N PRO A 303 17.97 -3.77 3.33
CA PRO A 303 19.32 -3.39 3.71
C PRO A 303 20.38 -4.21 2.96
N PRO A 304 21.53 -3.62 2.59
CA PRO A 304 22.65 -4.37 2.03
C PRO A 304 23.15 -5.41 3.04
N ILE A 305 23.56 -6.58 2.55
CA ILE A 305 24.23 -7.60 3.37
C ILE A 305 25.71 -7.19 3.45
N GLY A 306 26.09 -6.58 4.56
CA GLY A 306 27.46 -6.17 4.89
C GLY A 306 27.85 -6.68 6.26
#